data_AF-A0A4R3L7H8-F1
#
_entry.id   AF-A0A4R3L7H8-F1
#
_cell.length_a   1.000
_cell.length_b   1.000
_cell.length_c   1.000
_cell.angle_alpha   90.00
_cell.angle_beta   90.00
_cell.angle_gamma   90.00
#
_symmetry.space_group_name_H-M   'P 1'
#
loop_
_entity.id
_entity.type
_entity.pdbx_description
1 polymer ?
#
loop_
_entity_poly.entity_id
_entity_poly.type
_entity_poly.pdbx_seq_one_letter_code
_entity_poly.pdbx_strand_id
1 'polypeptide(L)'
;MGFVMKAKKGVTTDILKFLNDRVLSVTQLTRSKKLTEILDSYSQEKSTDVYVVQNVKKPGKAVIADLEYFQELLSYKEAVDWAIDYAMEEVTLERKEDVADLSLSHVIQHNQLDVDQIMKLINEVEEED
;
A
#
# COMPACT_ATOMS: atom_id res chain seq x y z
N MET A 1 34.53 6.51 -4.47
CA MET A 1 33.89 7.11 -3.28
C MET A 1 32.75 8.00 -3.75
N GLY A 2 31.51 7.52 -3.67
CA GLY A 2 30.33 8.30 -4.08
C GLY A 2 29.81 9.14 -2.91
N PHE A 3 29.77 10.46 -3.09
CA PHE A 3 29.10 11.36 -2.15
C PHE A 3 27.59 11.12 -2.23
N VAL A 4 27.03 10.46 -1.21
CA VAL A 4 25.58 10.43 -1.00
C VAL A 4 25.18 11.74 -0.34
N MET A 5 24.69 12.69 -1.12
CA MET A 5 24.01 13.87 -0.58
C MET A 5 22.70 13.43 0.07
N LYS A 6 22.69 13.34 1.39
CA LYS A 6 21.49 13.20 2.20
C LYS A 6 20.73 14.53 2.13
N ALA A 7 19.80 14.66 1.18
CA ALA A 7 18.94 15.84 1.08
C ALA A 7 18.25 16.06 2.45
N LYS A 8 18.61 17.14 3.15
CA LYS A 8 17.87 17.59 4.33
C LYS A 8 16.46 17.93 3.84
N LYS A 9 15.47 17.10 4.20
CA LYS A 9 14.06 17.43 4.01
C LYS A 9 13.79 18.71 4.81
N GLY A 10 13.77 19.85 4.11
CA GLY A 10 13.42 21.13 4.71
C GLY A 10 11.99 21.05 5.19
N VAL A 11 11.77 21.30 6.49
CA VAL A 11 10.43 21.42 7.04
C VAL A 11 9.83 22.72 6.47
N THR A 12 8.87 22.60 5.56
CA THR A 12 8.17 23.75 4.97
C THR A 12 7.02 24.20 5.87
N THR A 13 6.59 25.46 5.72
CA THR A 13 5.44 25.99 6.44
C THR A 13 4.17 25.18 6.18
N ASP A 14 4.03 24.60 4.98
CA ASP A 14 2.88 23.76 4.63
C ASP A 14 2.87 22.44 5.41
N ILE A 15 4.05 21.83 5.61
CA ILE A 15 4.20 20.65 6.47
C ILE A 15 3.87 21.01 7.92
N LEU A 16 4.32 22.17 8.40
CA LEU A 16 4.00 22.62 9.76
C LEU A 16 2.51 22.92 9.96
N LYS A 17 1.85 23.54 8.98
CA LYS A 17 0.39 23.75 9.00
C LYS A 17 -0.36 22.43 9.01
N PHE A 18 0.07 21.46 8.19
CA PHE A 18 -0.49 20.11 8.22
C PHE A 18 -0.32 19.44 9.58
N LEU A 19 0.89 19.50 10.16
CA LEU A 19 1.17 18.94 11.49
C LEU A 19 0.39 19.63 12.61
N ASN A 20 0.11 20.92 12.49
CA ASN A 20 -0.59 21.69 13.52
C ASN A 20 -2.11 21.54 13.42
N ASP A 21 -2.66 21.55 12.21
CA ASP A 21 -4.10 21.67 12.00
C ASP A 21 -4.77 20.34 11.63
N ARG A 22 -4.00 19.38 11.08
CA ARG A 22 -4.51 18.10 10.56
C ARG A 22 -4.01 16.88 11.34
N VAL A 23 -3.03 17.03 12.25
CA VAL A 23 -2.61 15.93 13.12
C VAL A 23 -3.25 16.07 14.50
N LEU A 24 -4.13 15.13 14.82
CA LEU A 24 -4.92 15.12 16.04
C LEU A 24 -4.49 13.98 16.96
N SER A 25 -4.44 14.27 18.26
CA SER A 25 -4.31 13.24 19.28
C SER A 25 -5.65 12.55 19.55
N VAL A 26 -5.61 11.28 19.96
CA VAL A 26 -6.81 10.54 20.42
C VAL A 26 -7.60 11.32 21.49
N THR A 27 -6.89 12.03 22.38
CA THR A 27 -7.52 12.84 23.43
C THR A 27 -8.29 14.04 22.87
N GLN A 28 -7.76 14.70 21.83
CA GLN A 28 -8.48 15.80 21.17
C GLN A 28 -9.75 15.29 20.48
N LEU A 29 -9.71 14.14 19.81
CA LEU A 29 -10.90 13.58 19.16
C LEU A 29 -11.99 13.15 20.14
N THR A 30 -11.60 12.60 21.29
CA THR A 30 -12.55 12.02 22.26
C THR A 30 -13.09 13.01 23.28
N ARG A 31 -12.29 14.03 23.65
CA ARG A 31 -12.67 15.00 24.69
C ARG A 31 -13.17 16.35 24.15
N SER A 32 -13.15 16.55 22.85
CA SER A 32 -13.64 17.77 22.21
C SER A 32 -14.62 17.45 21.08
N LYS A 33 -15.27 18.48 20.53
CA LYS A 33 -16.17 18.35 19.37
C LYS A 33 -15.44 18.18 18.03
N LYS A 34 -14.12 17.97 18.04
CA LYS A 34 -13.30 17.90 16.82
C LYS A 34 -13.74 16.82 15.84
N LEU A 35 -14.18 15.65 16.33
CA LEU A 35 -14.69 14.62 15.43
C LEU A 35 -15.96 15.10 14.70
N THR A 36 -16.88 15.75 15.41
CA THR A 36 -18.08 16.35 14.81
C THR A 36 -17.70 17.44 13.82
N GLU A 37 -16.76 18.33 14.16
CA GLU A 37 -16.29 19.38 13.24
C GLU A 37 -15.68 18.83 11.94
N ILE A 38 -14.96 17.70 12.01
CA ILE A 38 -14.40 17.02 10.83
C ILE A 38 -15.51 16.39 9.99
N LEU A 39 -16.49 15.75 10.62
CA LEU A 39 -17.61 15.16 9.88
C LEU A 39 -18.49 16.24 9.24
N ASP A 40 -18.69 17.36 9.93
CA ASP A 40 -19.41 18.51 9.40
C ASP A 40 -18.66 19.13 8.21
N SER A 41 -17.32 19.17 8.24
CA SER A 41 -16.53 19.68 7.11
C SER A 41 -16.61 18.78 5.86
N TYR A 42 -16.95 17.51 6.01
CA TYR A 42 -17.21 16.58 4.91
C TYR A 42 -18.66 16.60 4.42
N SER A 43 -19.58 17.24 5.16
CA SER A 43 -21.01 17.22 4.85
C SER A 43 -21.44 18.10 3.67
N GLN A 44 -20.61 19.06 3.26
CA GLN A 44 -21.00 20.10 2.29
C GLN A 44 -20.73 19.67 0.84
N GLU A 45 -19.50 19.28 0.56
CA GLU A 45 -19.05 18.81 -0.75
C GLU A 45 -17.97 17.75 -0.54
N LYS A 46 -17.78 16.88 -1.54
CA LYS A 46 -16.72 15.87 -1.54
C LYS A 46 -15.38 16.54 -1.21
N SER A 47 -14.83 16.19 -0.06
CA SER A 47 -13.61 16.79 0.45
C SER A 47 -12.41 15.88 0.23
N THR A 48 -11.32 16.44 -0.27
CA THR A 48 -10.02 15.75 -0.39
C THR A 48 -9.16 15.93 0.87
N ASP A 49 -9.70 16.60 1.88
CA ASP A 49 -9.02 16.82 3.15
C ASP A 49 -8.84 15.50 3.91
N VAL A 50 -7.70 15.40 4.59
CA VAL A 50 -7.38 14.26 5.44
C VAL A 50 -6.88 14.74 6.80
N TYR A 51 -7.31 14.05 7.85
CA TYR A 51 -6.81 14.26 9.21
C TYR A 51 -6.09 13.01 9.69
N VAL A 52 -4.91 13.19 10.26
CA VAL A 52 -4.11 12.09 10.82
C VAL A 52 -4.35 12.03 12.31
N VAL A 53 -4.80 10.88 12.77
CA VAL A 53 -4.95 10.59 14.20
C VAL A 53 -3.72 9.85 14.67
N GLN A 54 -3.08 10.35 15.72
CA GLN A 54 -1.96 9.67 16.36
C GLN A 54 -2.22 9.43 17.84
N ASN A 55 -1.83 8.25 18.31
CA ASN A 55 -1.78 8.00 19.74
C ASN A 55 -0.42 8.46 20.29
N VAL A 56 -0.43 9.39 21.25
CA VAL A 56 0.80 9.91 21.85
C VAL A 56 1.55 8.84 22.65
N LYS A 57 0.83 7.80 23.12
CA LYS A 57 1.37 6.71 23.96
C LYS A 57 1.71 5.43 23.20
N LYS A 58 1.17 5.22 22.00
CA LYS A 58 1.39 4.01 21.18
C LYS A 58 1.59 4.41 19.71
N PRO A 59 2.44 3.74 18.93
CA PRO A 59 2.80 4.18 17.58
C PRO A 59 1.68 4.11 16.52
N GLY A 60 0.46 3.72 16.90
CA GLY A 60 -0.67 3.61 15.98
C GLY A 60 -1.08 4.97 15.41
N LYS A 61 -1.19 5.02 14.07
CA LYS A 61 -1.69 6.16 13.31
C LYS A 61 -2.87 5.72 12.47
N ALA A 62 -3.87 6.58 12.36
CA ALA A 62 -5.03 6.40 11.50
C ALA A 62 -5.26 7.67 10.68
N VAL A 63 -6.00 7.55 9.59
CA VAL A 63 -6.43 8.70 8.78
C VAL A 63 -7.95 8.75 8.80
N ILE A 64 -8.50 9.95 8.96
CA ILE A 64 -9.91 10.25 8.77
C ILE A 64 -10.01 11.03 7.46
N ALA A 65 -10.70 10.47 6.49
CA ALA A 65 -10.96 11.04 5.18
C ALA A 65 -12.46 10.99 4.89
N ASP A 66 -12.92 11.80 3.95
CA ASP A 66 -14.26 11.69 3.42
C ASP A 66 -14.50 10.30 2.80
N LEU A 67 -15.73 9.78 2.92
CA LEU A 67 -16.05 8.42 2.47
C LEU A 67 -16.02 8.31 0.95
N GLU A 68 -16.58 9.28 0.23
CA GLU A 68 -16.61 9.26 -1.24
C GLU A 68 -15.20 9.42 -1.82
N TYR A 69 -14.39 10.28 -1.20
CA TYR A 69 -12.98 10.41 -1.55
C TYR A 69 -12.21 9.11 -1.31
N PHE A 70 -12.44 8.43 -0.17
CA PHE A 70 -11.79 7.15 0.10
C PHE A 70 -12.21 6.04 -0.87
N GLN A 71 -13.49 5.99 -1.26
CA GLN A 71 -13.99 5.05 -2.27
C GLN A 71 -13.35 5.27 -3.64
N GLU A 72 -13.15 6.52 -4.05
CA GLU A 72 -12.44 6.86 -5.29
C GLU A 72 -10.97 6.42 -5.26
N LEU A 73 -10.28 6.64 -4.13
CA LEU A 73 -8.91 6.15 -3.98
C LEU A 73 -8.83 4.62 -4.05
N LEU A 74 -9.82 3.93 -3.50
CA LEU A 74 -9.90 2.48 -3.56
C LEU A 74 -10.15 1.99 -4.99
N SER A 75 -11.03 2.63 -5.74
CA SER A 75 -11.29 2.26 -7.13
C SER A 75 -10.07 2.48 -8.03
N TYR A 76 -9.28 3.53 -7.78
CA TYR A 76 -8.00 3.72 -8.47
C TYR A 76 -7.00 2.62 -8.14
N LYS A 77 -6.91 2.21 -6.88
CA LYS A 77 -6.05 1.08 -6.49
C LYS A 77 -6.47 -0.19 -7.22
N GLU A 78 -7.76 -0.51 -7.23
CA GLU A 78 -8.29 -1.70 -7.91
C GLU A 78 -8.02 -1.66 -9.41
N ALA A 79 -8.19 -0.50 -10.07
CA ALA A 79 -7.90 -0.35 -11.48
C ALA A 79 -6.40 -0.53 -11.79
N VAL A 80 -5.52 -0.04 -10.92
CA VAL A 80 -4.06 -0.23 -11.06
C VAL A 80 -3.69 -1.68 -10.86
N ASP A 81 -4.20 -2.33 -9.80
CA ASP A 81 -3.94 -3.75 -9.54
C ASP A 81 -4.42 -4.60 -10.74
N TRP A 82 -5.62 -4.34 -11.24
CA TRP A 82 -6.15 -5.01 -12.44
C TRP A 82 -5.28 -4.78 -13.69
N ALA A 83 -4.81 -3.55 -13.92
CA ALA A 83 -3.97 -3.24 -15.06
C ALA A 83 -2.60 -3.94 -14.99
N ILE A 84 -2.06 -4.11 -13.78
CA ILE A 84 -0.82 -4.87 -13.55
C ILE A 84 -1.06 -6.35 -13.84
N ASP A 85 -2.13 -6.93 -13.31
CA ASP A 85 -2.46 -8.34 -13.53
C ASP A 85 -2.69 -8.62 -15.02
N TYR A 86 -3.44 -7.77 -15.70
CA TYR A 86 -3.68 -7.87 -17.14
C TYR A 86 -2.38 -7.76 -17.95
N ALA A 87 -1.51 -6.80 -17.62
CA ALA A 87 -0.22 -6.66 -18.29
C ALA A 87 0.69 -7.89 -18.04
N MET A 88 0.63 -8.48 -16.85
CA MET A 88 1.39 -9.67 -16.51
C MET A 88 0.87 -10.91 -17.24
N GLU A 89 -0.45 -11.04 -17.41
CA GLU A 89 -1.08 -12.09 -18.21
C GLU A 89 -0.63 -12.00 -19.68
N GLU A 90 -0.73 -10.82 -20.30
CA GLU A 90 -0.29 -10.62 -21.69
C GLU A 90 1.19 -10.96 -21.88
N VAL A 91 2.08 -10.48 -20.99
CA VAL A 91 3.51 -10.83 -21.05
C VAL A 91 3.75 -12.33 -20.87
N THR A 92 2.97 -13.00 -20.01
CA THR A 92 3.10 -14.44 -19.79
C THR A 92 2.62 -15.25 -21.00
N LEU A 93 1.54 -14.78 -21.66
CA LEU A 93 1.04 -15.38 -22.89
C LEU A 93 2.01 -15.21 -24.06
N GLU A 94 2.58 -14.01 -24.22
CA GLU A 94 3.59 -13.73 -25.25
C GLU A 94 4.85 -14.58 -25.05
N ARG A 95 5.28 -14.77 -23.80
CA ARG A 95 6.47 -15.56 -23.45
C ARG A 95 6.22 -17.05 -23.28
N LYS A 96 5.00 -17.54 -23.52
CA LYS A 96 4.65 -18.95 -23.32
C LYS A 96 5.51 -19.90 -24.17
N GLU A 97 5.86 -19.48 -25.37
CA GLU A 97 6.67 -20.25 -26.32
C GLU A 97 8.16 -19.87 -26.26
N ASP A 98 8.53 -18.89 -25.43
CA ASP A 98 9.91 -18.42 -25.32
C ASP A 98 10.73 -19.33 -24.40
N VAL A 99 11.98 -19.58 -24.80
CA VAL A 99 12.93 -20.28 -23.94
C VAL A 99 13.30 -19.35 -22.77
N ALA A 100 13.09 -19.83 -21.55
CA ALA A 100 13.39 -19.06 -20.34
C ALA A 100 14.87 -18.64 -20.28
N ASP A 101 15.12 -17.36 -20.01
CA ASP A 101 16.47 -16.80 -19.89
C ASP A 101 17.25 -17.35 -18.68
N LEU A 102 16.54 -17.80 -17.65
CA LEU A 102 17.10 -18.38 -16.43
C LEU A 102 16.76 -19.87 -16.36
N SER A 103 17.77 -20.70 -16.09
CA SER A 103 17.55 -22.13 -15.89
C SER A 103 16.81 -22.39 -14.57
N LEU A 104 15.98 -23.43 -14.58
CA LEU A 104 15.23 -23.88 -13.40
C LEU A 104 16.17 -24.14 -12.19
N SER A 105 17.36 -24.68 -12.46
CA SER A 105 18.40 -24.90 -11.45
C SER A 105 18.90 -23.62 -10.78
N HIS A 106 19.01 -22.53 -11.53
CA HIS A 106 19.43 -21.23 -10.99
C HIS A 106 18.34 -20.64 -10.08
N VAL A 107 17.08 -20.75 -10.49
CA VAL A 107 15.91 -20.25 -9.73
C VAL A 107 15.75 -21.02 -8.40
N ILE A 108 15.88 -22.34 -8.43
CA ILE A 108 15.79 -23.21 -7.25
C ILE A 108 16.86 -22.84 -6.21
N GLN A 109 18.11 -22.67 -6.65
CA GLN A 109 19.21 -22.32 -5.77
C GLN A 109 19.09 -20.90 -5.20
N HIS A 110 18.68 -19.94 -6.03
CA HIS A 110 18.56 -18.54 -5.62
C HIS A 110 17.45 -18.33 -4.58
N ASN A 111 16.30 -18.98 -4.78
CA ASN A 111 15.13 -18.84 -3.90
C ASN A 111 15.13 -19.85 -2.74
N GLN A 112 16.19 -20.66 -2.60
CA GLN A 112 16.33 -21.68 -1.55
C GLN A 112 15.12 -22.61 -1.49
N LEU A 113 14.60 -23.00 -2.67
CA LEU A 113 13.44 -23.85 -2.78
C LEU A 113 13.81 -25.30 -2.44
N ASP A 114 13.01 -25.93 -1.59
CA ASP A 114 13.13 -27.34 -1.28
C ASP A 114 12.53 -28.18 -2.42
N VAL A 115 13.41 -28.75 -3.24
CA VAL A 115 13.03 -29.54 -4.41
C VAL A 115 12.27 -30.81 -4.01
N ASP A 116 12.61 -31.40 -2.86
CA ASP A 116 11.98 -32.63 -2.39
C ASP A 116 10.52 -32.34 -1.98
N GLN A 117 10.29 -31.19 -1.35
CA GLN A 117 8.94 -30.72 -1.03
C GLN A 117 8.12 -30.40 -2.29
N ILE A 118 8.74 -29.79 -3.32
CA ILE A 118 8.08 -29.49 -4.60
C ILE A 118 7.65 -30.79 -5.30
N MET A 119 8.54 -31.78 -5.39
CA MET A 119 8.22 -33.07 -6.03
C MET A 119 7.10 -33.80 -5.30
N LYS A 120 7.05 -33.69 -3.97
CA LYS A 120 5.97 -34.29 -3.18
C LYS A 120 4.61 -33.66 -3.48
N LEU A 121 4.56 -32.32 -3.57
CA LEU A 121 3.32 -31.59 -3.88
C LEU A 121 2.83 -31.87 -5.30
N ILE A 122 3.73 -32.04 -6.28
CA ILE A 122 3.37 -32.40 -7.65
C ILE A 122 2.70 -33.79 -7.70
N ASN A 123 3.28 -34.78 -7.02
CA ASN A 123 2.71 -36.12 -6.97
C ASN A 123 1.37 -36.17 -6.23
N GLU A 124 1.19 -35.35 -5.18
CA GLU A 124 -0.09 -35.25 -4.46
C GLU A 124 -1.20 -34.63 -5.34
N VAL A 125 -0.87 -33.71 -6.25
CA VAL A 125 -1.83 -33.12 -7.19
C VAL A 125 -2.21 -34.08 -8.32
N GLU A 126 -1.28 -34.90 -8.81
CA GLU A 126 -1.57 -35.91 -9.86
C GLU A 126 -2.38 -37.11 -9.35
N GLU A 127 -2.45 -37.35 -8.04
CA GLU A 127 -3.25 -38.42 -7.43
C GLU A 127 -4.70 -38.03 -7.10
N GLU A 128 -5.08 -36.74 -7.25
CA GLU A 128 -6.44 -36.22 -7.01
C GLU A 128 -7.30 -36.05 -8.28
N ASP A 129 -6.76 -36.35 -9.47
CA ASP A 129 -7.47 -36.45 -10.77
C ASP A 129 -7.69 -37.91 -11.21
#